data_AF-A0A2H0IZ78-F1
#
_entry.id   AF-A0A2H0IZ78-F1
#
_cell.length_a   1.000
_cell.length_b   1.000
_cell.length_c   1.000
_cell.angle_alpha   90.00
_cell.angle_beta   90.00
_cell.angle_gamma   90.00
#
_symmetry.space_group_name_H-M   'P 1'
#
loop_
_entity.id
_entity.type
_entity.pdbx_description
1 polymer ?
#
loop_
_entity_poly.entity_id
_entity_poly.type
_entity_poly.pdbx_seq_one_letter_code
_entity_poly.pdbx_strand_id
1 'polypeptide(L)'
;MLVVLNSAIFIMFAYSFFKPATARDWRTFGAFAAFVVALFVEMYGFPLTIYVLSGWLQTRYPGLDLLSHNSGHLWSTLSGETGDPHFGILHLASYVALAAGFILLSNAWHVLYQAQRSQTLGVTGPYARIRHPQYLAFVLILLEFLLQWPTLLTLAMLPVLLLMYARLALTEEATMREQFGQAYLDYEKRTPRFFPKLSRRATAH
;
A
#
# COMPACT_ATOMS: atom_id res chain seq x y z
N MET A 1 -11.03 -8.45 -18.46
CA MET A 1 -9.85 -7.75 -19.02
C MET A 1 -9.22 -6.78 -18.03
N LEU A 2 -10.00 -5.92 -17.35
CA LEU A 2 -9.50 -4.96 -16.34
C LEU A 2 -8.75 -5.62 -15.16
N VAL A 3 -9.21 -6.79 -14.68
CA VAL A 3 -8.53 -7.56 -13.62
C VAL A 3 -7.10 -7.89 -14.01
N VAL A 4 -6.92 -8.45 -15.21
CA VAL A 4 -5.60 -8.92 -15.69
C VAL A 4 -4.65 -7.74 -15.87
N LEU A 5 -5.13 -6.64 -16.47
CA LEU A 5 -4.32 -5.44 -16.68
C LEU A 5 -3.86 -4.81 -15.36
N ASN A 6 -4.80 -4.56 -14.44
CA ASN A 6 -4.46 -3.95 -13.15
C ASN A 6 -3.59 -4.86 -12.29
N SER A 7 -3.89 -6.17 -12.26
CA SER A 7 -3.05 -7.14 -11.55
C SER A 7 -1.63 -7.17 -12.12
N ALA A 8 -1.49 -7.18 -13.44
CA ALA A 8 -0.19 -7.19 -14.09
C ALA A 8 0.62 -5.93 -13.76
N ILE A 9 0.01 -4.75 -13.79
CA ILE A 9 0.69 -3.49 -13.41
C ILE A 9 1.22 -3.57 -11.99
N PHE A 10 0.38 -3.95 -11.01
CA PHE A 10 0.80 -4.03 -9.60
C PHE A 10 1.82 -5.15 -9.34
N ILE A 11 1.71 -6.30 -10.00
CA ILE A 11 2.65 -7.41 -9.86
C ILE A 11 4.00 -7.07 -10.49
N MET A 12 4.03 -6.52 -11.71
CA MET A 12 5.26 -6.07 -12.37
C MET A 12 5.95 -4.98 -11.57
N PHE A 13 5.15 -4.03 -11.09
CA PHE A 13 5.62 -2.97 -10.24
C PHE A 13 6.24 -3.55 -8.95
N ALA A 14 5.55 -4.43 -8.24
CA ALA A 14 6.09 -5.09 -7.04
C ALA A 14 7.35 -5.93 -7.31
N TYR A 15 7.40 -6.64 -8.44
CA TYR A 15 8.56 -7.42 -8.86
C TYR A 15 9.82 -6.56 -8.97
N SER A 16 9.67 -5.33 -9.48
CA SER A 16 10.79 -4.40 -9.64
C SER A 16 11.49 -4.02 -8.32
N PHE A 17 10.78 -4.09 -7.20
CA PHE A 17 11.32 -3.86 -5.85
C PHE A 17 11.70 -5.16 -5.15
N PHE A 18 10.83 -6.18 -5.21
CA PHE A 18 10.97 -7.39 -4.40
C PHE A 18 12.14 -8.26 -4.84
N LYS A 19 12.49 -8.23 -6.15
CA LYS A 19 13.63 -8.95 -6.77
C LYS A 19 13.92 -10.30 -6.10
N PRO A 20 12.95 -11.24 -6.09
CA PRO A 20 13.07 -12.48 -5.34
C PRO A 20 14.29 -13.29 -5.80
N ALA A 21 15.23 -13.53 -4.87
CA ALA A 21 16.50 -14.19 -5.16
C ALA A 21 16.53 -15.65 -4.65
N THR A 22 15.82 -15.94 -3.57
CA THR A 22 15.73 -17.29 -2.99
C THR A 22 14.40 -17.96 -3.27
N ALA A 23 14.35 -19.29 -3.16
CA ALA A 23 13.10 -20.06 -3.29
C ALA A 23 12.02 -19.62 -2.27
N ARG A 24 12.44 -19.08 -1.12
CA ARG A 24 11.53 -18.53 -0.10
C ARG A 24 10.97 -17.17 -0.52
N ASP A 25 11.78 -16.33 -1.16
CA ASP A 25 11.34 -15.05 -1.71
C ASP A 25 10.36 -15.28 -2.86
N TRP A 26 10.59 -16.27 -3.71
CA TRP A 26 9.66 -16.65 -4.78
C TRP A 26 8.32 -17.16 -4.25
N ARG A 27 8.32 -17.99 -3.20
CA ARG A 27 7.06 -18.39 -2.53
C ARG A 27 6.32 -17.18 -1.96
N THR A 28 7.04 -16.24 -1.37
CA THR A 28 6.47 -15.03 -0.77
C THR A 28 5.91 -14.09 -1.84
N PHE A 29 6.65 -13.88 -2.92
CA PHE A 29 6.23 -13.08 -4.07
C PHE A 29 5.02 -13.71 -4.78
N GLY A 30 5.01 -15.04 -4.93
CA GLY A 30 3.87 -15.77 -5.48
C GLY A 30 2.61 -15.59 -4.64
N ALA A 31 2.71 -15.63 -3.30
CA ALA A 31 1.59 -15.35 -2.41
C ALA A 31 1.08 -13.90 -2.56
N PHE A 32 1.99 -12.92 -2.67
CA PHE A 32 1.64 -11.53 -2.96
C PHE A 32 0.94 -11.37 -4.32
N ALA A 33 1.46 -12.00 -5.38
CA ALA A 33 0.87 -11.93 -6.71
C ALA A 33 -0.52 -12.57 -6.75
N ALA A 34 -0.68 -13.73 -6.12
CA ALA A 34 -1.98 -14.38 -5.97
C ALA A 34 -2.98 -13.49 -5.21
N PHE A 35 -2.51 -12.77 -4.18
CA PHE A 35 -3.31 -11.78 -3.46
C PHE A 35 -3.76 -10.63 -4.36
N VAL A 36 -2.85 -10.03 -5.13
CA VAL A 36 -3.18 -8.93 -6.04
C VAL A 36 -4.23 -9.38 -7.06
N VAL A 37 -4.07 -10.58 -7.63
CA VAL A 37 -5.07 -11.15 -8.54
C VAL A 37 -6.41 -11.35 -7.83
N ALA A 38 -6.42 -11.95 -6.64
CA ALA A 38 -7.64 -12.20 -5.89
C ALA A 38 -8.37 -10.90 -5.50
N LEU A 39 -7.64 -9.84 -5.13
CA LEU A 39 -8.18 -8.52 -4.84
C LEU A 39 -8.87 -7.92 -6.06
N PHE A 40 -8.21 -7.93 -7.22
CA PHE A 40 -8.81 -7.41 -8.44
C PHE A 40 -9.97 -8.28 -8.94
N VAL A 41 -9.94 -9.60 -8.70
CA VAL A 41 -11.06 -10.50 -8.97
C VAL A 41 -12.24 -10.21 -8.04
N GLU A 42 -12.03 -9.91 -6.76
CA GLU A 42 -13.10 -9.48 -5.86
C GLU A 42 -13.69 -8.12 -6.26
N MET A 43 -12.84 -7.19 -6.71
CA MET A 43 -13.25 -5.81 -7.02
C MET A 43 -14.01 -5.68 -8.35
N TYR A 44 -13.62 -6.46 -9.37
CA TYR A 44 -14.21 -6.38 -10.73
C TYR A 44 -14.91 -7.66 -11.17
N GLY A 45 -14.92 -8.70 -10.34
CA GLY A 45 -15.49 -10.02 -10.64
C GLY A 45 -16.59 -10.39 -9.65
N PHE A 46 -16.48 -11.55 -9.02
CA PHE A 46 -17.46 -12.01 -8.03
C PHE A 46 -17.01 -11.58 -6.62
N PRO A 47 -17.74 -10.68 -5.94
CA PRO A 47 -17.33 -10.16 -4.64
C PRO A 47 -17.53 -11.24 -3.57
N LEU A 48 -16.51 -12.11 -3.41
CA LEU A 48 -16.53 -13.24 -2.48
C LEU A 48 -16.81 -12.78 -1.04
N THR A 49 -16.26 -11.63 -0.64
CA THR A 49 -16.58 -10.99 0.64
C THR A 49 -18.08 -10.76 0.84
N ILE A 50 -18.79 -10.24 -0.17
CA ILE A 50 -20.24 -10.03 -0.10
C ILE A 50 -20.97 -11.38 -0.07
N TYR A 51 -20.51 -12.35 -0.87
CA TYR A 51 -21.09 -13.69 -0.87
C TYR A 51 -21.00 -14.37 0.50
N VAL A 52 -19.85 -14.31 1.16
CA VAL A 52 -19.64 -14.89 2.50
C VAL A 52 -20.45 -14.15 3.56
N LEU A 53 -20.54 -12.83 3.47
CA LEU A 53 -21.29 -12.01 4.43
C LEU A 53 -22.79 -11.95 4.13
N SER A 54 -23.24 -12.46 2.98
CA SER A 54 -24.61 -12.30 2.48
C SER A 54 -25.68 -12.76 3.48
N GLY A 55 -25.49 -13.92 4.12
CA GLY A 55 -26.42 -14.44 5.12
C GLY A 55 -26.54 -13.55 6.36
N TRP A 56 -25.43 -12.99 6.83
CA TRP A 56 -25.44 -12.03 7.95
C TRP A 56 -26.03 -10.68 7.53
N LEU A 57 -25.69 -10.19 6.35
CA LEU A 57 -26.15 -8.90 5.83
C LEU A 57 -27.65 -8.92 5.55
N GLN A 58 -28.19 -9.99 4.95
CA GLN A 58 -29.63 -10.17 4.72
C GLN A 58 -30.41 -10.28 6.03
N THR A 59 -29.85 -10.94 7.05
CA THR A 59 -30.50 -11.07 8.36
C THR A 59 -30.60 -9.71 9.08
N ARG A 60 -29.59 -8.84 8.91
CA ARG A 60 -29.52 -7.54 9.59
C ARG A 60 -30.14 -6.39 8.79
N TYR A 61 -30.18 -6.50 7.46
CA TYR A 61 -30.67 -5.48 6.53
C TYR A 61 -31.53 -6.13 5.42
N PRO A 62 -32.83 -6.41 5.67
CA PRO A 62 -33.67 -7.26 4.81
C PRO A 62 -34.07 -6.67 3.44
N GLY A 63 -33.59 -5.48 3.07
CA GLY A 63 -33.89 -4.81 1.80
C GLY A 63 -32.66 -4.52 0.92
N LEU A 64 -31.50 -5.10 1.27
CA LEU A 64 -30.25 -4.88 0.53
C LEU A 64 -30.20 -5.72 -0.75
N ASP A 65 -30.11 -5.05 -1.91
CA ASP A 65 -29.81 -5.70 -3.18
C ASP A 65 -28.31 -5.98 -3.29
N LEU A 66 -27.87 -7.09 -2.68
CA LEU A 66 -26.47 -7.54 -2.58
C LEU A 66 -25.80 -7.81 -3.94
N LEU A 67 -26.59 -7.99 -5.00
CA LEU A 67 -26.11 -8.28 -6.35
C LEU A 67 -26.02 -7.00 -7.21
N SER A 68 -26.52 -5.86 -6.71
CA SER A 68 -26.37 -4.58 -7.39
C SER A 68 -24.92 -4.11 -7.35
N HIS A 69 -24.45 -3.51 -8.44
CA HIS A 69 -23.06 -3.06 -8.62
C HIS A 69 -22.60 -2.00 -7.58
N ASN A 70 -23.54 -1.43 -6.80
CA ASN A 70 -23.30 -0.49 -5.70
C ASN A 70 -22.93 -1.17 -4.37
N SER A 71 -23.05 -2.50 -4.27
CA SER A 71 -22.77 -3.26 -3.04
C SER A 71 -21.28 -3.26 -2.63
N GLY A 72 -20.39 -2.79 -3.51
CA GLY A 72 -18.99 -2.55 -3.22
C GLY A 72 -18.72 -1.48 -2.16
N HIS A 73 -19.65 -0.54 -1.99
CA HIS A 73 -19.54 0.56 -1.02
C HIS A 73 -20.13 0.18 0.34
N LEU A 74 -19.61 -0.91 0.92
CA LEU A 74 -20.04 -1.46 2.22
C LEU A 74 -20.10 -0.39 3.33
N TRP A 75 -19.22 0.61 3.30
CA TRP A 75 -19.24 1.71 4.25
C TRP A 75 -20.48 2.61 4.13
N SER A 76 -20.92 2.96 2.91
CA SER A 76 -22.15 3.75 2.71
C SER A 76 -23.39 3.00 3.19
N THR A 77 -23.40 1.68 2.98
CA THR A 77 -24.45 0.79 3.44
C THR A 77 -24.48 0.66 4.97
N LEU A 78 -23.30 0.60 5.61
CA LEU A 78 -23.18 0.51 7.07
C LEU A 78 -23.43 1.83 7.78
N SER A 79 -23.13 2.97 7.16
CA SER A 79 -23.38 4.31 7.71
C SER A 79 -24.80 4.81 7.46
N GLY A 80 -25.58 4.11 6.62
CA GLY A 80 -26.95 4.49 6.27
C GLY A 80 -27.03 5.76 5.41
N GLU A 81 -25.95 6.14 4.73
CA GLU A 81 -25.93 7.33 3.88
C GLU A 81 -26.74 7.10 2.60
N THR A 82 -27.77 7.91 2.38
CA THR A 82 -28.58 7.90 1.16
C THR A 82 -28.01 8.90 0.15
N GLY A 83 -27.19 8.44 -0.79
CA GLY A 83 -26.57 9.24 -1.85
C GLY A 83 -25.65 8.41 -2.77
N ASP A 84 -25.03 9.03 -3.79
CA ASP A 84 -23.99 8.36 -4.59
C ASP A 84 -22.71 8.22 -3.73
N PRO A 85 -22.28 6.97 -3.42
CA PRO A 85 -21.14 6.74 -2.53
C PRO A 85 -19.85 7.43 -2.98
N HIS A 86 -19.68 7.66 -4.29
CA HIS A 86 -18.49 8.30 -4.86
C HIS A 86 -18.27 9.74 -4.38
N PHE A 87 -19.32 10.42 -3.89
CA PHE A 87 -19.25 11.81 -3.39
C PHE A 87 -19.25 11.92 -1.86
N GLY A 88 -19.22 10.80 -1.13
CA GLY A 88 -19.08 10.82 0.32
C GLY A 88 -17.76 11.48 0.75
N ILE A 89 -17.76 12.20 1.87
CA ILE A 89 -16.56 12.89 2.40
C ILE A 89 -15.40 11.90 2.58
N LEU A 90 -15.70 10.65 2.94
CA LEU A 90 -14.71 9.56 3.03
C LEU A 90 -14.10 9.22 1.67
N HIS A 91 -14.89 9.16 0.60
CA HIS A 91 -14.38 8.92 -0.75
C HIS A 91 -13.53 10.09 -1.26
N LEU A 92 -13.95 11.34 -1.01
CA LEU A 92 -13.14 12.51 -1.38
C LEU A 92 -11.82 12.55 -0.61
N ALA A 93 -11.85 12.30 0.70
CA ALA A 93 -10.64 12.20 1.53
C ALA A 93 -9.73 11.06 1.04
N SER A 94 -10.32 9.92 0.65
CA SER A 94 -9.56 8.79 0.13
C SER A 94 -8.87 9.10 -1.20
N TYR A 95 -9.51 9.86 -2.09
CA TYR A 95 -8.87 10.28 -3.36
C TYR A 95 -7.71 11.24 -3.12
N VAL A 96 -7.84 12.18 -2.18
CA VAL A 96 -6.75 13.08 -1.81
C VAL A 96 -5.59 12.30 -1.20
N ALA A 97 -5.87 11.37 -0.30
CA ALA A 97 -4.85 10.54 0.33
C ALA A 97 -4.19 9.57 -0.67
N LEU A 98 -4.95 9.00 -1.60
CA LEU A 98 -4.45 8.18 -2.70
C LEU A 98 -3.51 8.99 -3.60
N ALA A 99 -3.91 10.21 -3.99
CA ALA A 99 -3.07 11.12 -4.76
C ALA A 99 -1.79 11.47 -4.00
N ALA A 100 -1.88 11.75 -2.70
CA ALA A 100 -0.71 12.00 -1.86
C ALA A 100 0.23 10.78 -1.80
N GLY A 101 -0.32 9.56 -1.71
CA GLY A 101 0.43 8.31 -1.77
C GLY A 101 1.19 8.15 -3.09
N PHE A 102 0.54 8.37 -4.23
CA PHE A 102 1.19 8.32 -5.54
C PHE A 102 2.25 9.41 -5.74
N ILE A 103 2.01 10.63 -5.25
CA ILE A 103 2.99 11.72 -5.30
C ILE A 103 4.22 11.35 -4.46
N LEU A 104 4.02 10.83 -3.25
CA LEU A 104 5.11 10.37 -2.38
C LEU A 104 5.91 9.26 -3.07
N LEU A 105 5.22 8.29 -3.68
CA LEU A 105 5.84 7.20 -4.41
C LEU A 105 6.67 7.70 -5.59
N SER A 106 6.12 8.59 -6.41
CA SER A 106 6.80 9.17 -7.57
C SER A 106 8.07 9.93 -7.15
N ASN A 107 7.98 10.75 -6.11
CA ASN A 107 9.12 11.50 -5.58
C ASN A 107 10.19 10.58 -4.99
N ALA A 108 9.79 9.53 -4.25
CA ALA A 108 10.72 8.54 -3.72
C ALA A 108 11.42 7.78 -4.86
N TRP A 109 10.66 7.34 -5.87
CA TRP A 109 11.19 6.63 -7.02
C TRP A 109 12.23 7.47 -7.78
N HIS A 110 11.96 8.76 -7.99
CA HIS A 110 12.89 9.65 -8.67
C HIS A 110 14.26 9.71 -7.97
N VAL A 111 14.25 9.84 -6.63
CA VAL A 111 15.49 9.84 -5.83
C VAL A 111 16.18 8.48 -5.88
N LEU A 112 15.45 7.39 -5.70
CA LEU A 112 16.01 6.04 -5.69
C LEU A 112 16.62 5.67 -7.06
N TYR A 113 15.95 6.03 -8.15
CA TYR A 113 16.42 5.79 -9.52
C TYR A 113 17.73 6.53 -9.79
N GLN A 114 17.82 7.81 -9.43
CA GLN A 114 19.05 8.58 -9.57
C GLN A 114 20.18 8.02 -8.70
N ALA A 115 19.87 7.70 -7.43
CA ALA A 115 20.83 7.12 -6.49
C ALA A 115 21.41 5.79 -7.02
N GLN A 116 20.57 4.90 -7.54
CA GLN A 116 21.00 3.64 -8.16
C GLN A 116 21.85 3.87 -9.40
N ARG A 117 21.44 4.78 -10.30
CA ARG A 117 22.17 5.06 -11.54
C ARG A 117 23.56 5.65 -11.27
N SER A 118 23.67 6.49 -10.25
CA SER A 118 24.93 7.11 -9.85
C SER A 118 25.71 6.29 -8.82
N GLN A 119 25.20 5.14 -8.37
CA GLN A 119 25.78 4.33 -7.28
C GLN A 119 26.07 5.17 -6.02
N THR A 120 25.16 6.09 -5.69
CA THR A 120 25.25 6.99 -4.53
C THR A 120 24.12 6.72 -3.55
N LEU A 121 24.26 7.24 -2.33
CA LEU A 121 23.23 7.11 -1.31
C LEU A 121 22.10 8.13 -1.54
N GLY A 122 20.87 7.64 -1.75
CA GLY A 122 19.68 8.48 -1.88
C GLY A 122 19.24 9.04 -0.52
N VAL A 123 19.66 10.27 -0.19
CA VAL A 123 19.36 10.92 1.10
C VAL A 123 18.53 12.21 0.97
N THR A 124 18.07 12.52 -0.25
CA THR A 124 17.37 13.77 -0.56
C THR A 124 15.87 13.56 -0.69
N GLY A 125 15.10 14.65 -0.70
CA GLY A 125 13.64 14.60 -0.88
C GLY A 125 12.95 13.79 0.23
N PRO A 126 12.06 12.83 -0.10
CA PRO A 126 11.40 11.98 0.89
C PRO A 126 12.37 11.19 1.78
N TYR A 127 13.52 10.78 1.23
CA TYR A 127 14.55 10.03 1.96
C TYR A 127 15.25 10.88 3.04
N ALA A 128 15.19 12.21 2.96
CA ALA A 128 15.72 13.06 4.02
C ALA A 128 14.92 12.96 5.32
N ARG A 129 13.66 12.52 5.27
CA ARG A 129 12.75 12.46 6.43
C ARG A 129 12.54 11.06 6.96
N ILE A 130 12.52 10.06 6.07
CA ILE A 130 12.22 8.66 6.38
C ILE A 130 13.12 7.81 5.48
N ARG A 131 13.67 6.70 5.98
CA ARG A 131 14.57 5.85 5.18
C ARG A 131 13.86 5.03 4.12
N HIS A 132 12.57 4.72 4.35
CA HIS A 132 11.75 3.90 3.45
C HIS A 132 10.43 4.59 3.04
N PRO A 133 10.50 5.77 2.39
CA PRO A 133 9.31 6.51 1.96
C PRO A 133 8.48 5.75 0.92
N GLN A 134 9.12 4.89 0.11
CA GLN A 134 8.45 4.02 -0.87
C GLN A 134 7.50 3.02 -0.18
N TYR A 135 7.93 2.39 0.92
CA TYR A 135 7.06 1.45 1.65
C TYR A 135 5.90 2.17 2.32
N LEU A 136 6.14 3.36 2.87
CA LEU A 136 5.06 4.18 3.42
C LEU A 136 4.03 4.54 2.34
N ALA A 137 4.49 4.92 1.15
CA ALA A 137 3.59 5.21 0.03
C ALA A 137 2.75 3.99 -0.38
N PHE A 138 3.34 2.78 -0.44
CA PHE A 138 2.57 1.56 -0.72
C PHE A 138 1.54 1.25 0.35
N VAL A 139 1.91 1.37 1.62
CA VAL A 139 1.00 1.12 2.73
C VAL A 139 -0.17 2.11 2.67
N LEU A 140 0.08 3.39 2.39
CA LEU A 140 -0.98 4.38 2.21
C LEU A 140 -1.90 4.03 1.05
N ILE A 141 -1.36 3.75 -0.13
CA ILE A 141 -2.16 3.35 -1.31
C ILE A 141 -3.00 2.11 -1.00
N LEU A 142 -2.43 1.10 -0.35
CA LEU A 142 -3.13 -0.13 0.01
C LEU A 142 -4.24 0.12 1.04
N LEU A 143 -4.00 0.98 2.03
CA LEU A 143 -5.01 1.39 3.00
C LEU A 143 -6.18 2.12 2.34
N GLU A 144 -5.92 2.95 1.33
CA GLU A 144 -6.98 3.59 0.56
C GLU A 144 -7.81 2.59 -0.24
N PHE A 145 -7.17 1.59 -0.87
CA PHE A 145 -7.89 0.50 -1.52
C PHE A 145 -8.76 -0.29 -0.53
N LEU A 146 -8.25 -0.56 0.68
CA LEU A 146 -9.02 -1.21 1.75
C LEU A 146 -10.19 -0.33 2.23
N LEU A 147 -10.01 0.99 2.29
CA LEU A 147 -11.05 1.91 2.72
C LEU A 147 -12.17 2.01 1.66
N GLN A 148 -11.82 2.08 0.38
CA GLN A 148 -12.79 2.15 -0.71
C GLN A 148 -13.48 0.81 -0.98
N TRP A 149 -12.76 -0.30 -0.83
CA TRP A 149 -13.23 -1.66 -1.10
C TRP A 149 -12.79 -2.60 0.03
N PRO A 150 -13.48 -2.58 1.19
CA PRO A 150 -13.09 -3.38 2.34
C PRO A 150 -13.37 -4.86 2.06
N THR A 151 -12.35 -5.59 1.66
CA THR A 151 -12.45 -7.05 1.49
C THR A 151 -11.88 -7.80 2.68
N LEU A 152 -12.48 -8.94 3.04
CA LEU A 152 -11.96 -9.79 4.11
C LEU A 152 -10.50 -10.21 3.84
N LEU A 153 -10.18 -10.41 2.56
CA LEU A 153 -8.85 -10.79 2.12
C LEU A 153 -7.82 -9.67 2.33
N THR A 154 -8.14 -8.43 1.96
CA THR A 154 -7.26 -7.27 2.16
C THR A 154 -7.02 -6.99 3.64
N LEU A 155 -8.05 -7.10 4.47
CA LEU A 155 -7.93 -6.93 5.93
C LEU A 155 -7.01 -7.99 6.56
N ALA A 156 -7.14 -9.26 6.16
CA ALA A 156 -6.31 -10.35 6.65
C ALA A 156 -4.85 -10.26 6.17
N MET A 157 -4.62 -9.74 4.96
CA MET A 157 -3.29 -9.64 4.34
C MET A 157 -2.51 -8.39 4.76
N LEU A 158 -3.18 -7.32 5.17
CA LEU A 158 -2.53 -6.10 5.66
C LEU A 158 -1.43 -6.37 6.70
N PRO A 159 -1.64 -7.12 7.80
CA PRO A 159 -0.58 -7.39 8.78
C PRO A 159 0.58 -8.22 8.20
N VAL A 160 0.30 -9.13 7.26
CA VAL A 160 1.32 -9.93 6.58
C VAL A 160 2.23 -9.05 5.72
N LEU A 161 1.64 -8.12 4.96
CA LEU A 161 2.39 -7.19 4.12
C LEU A 161 3.21 -6.20 4.94
N LEU A 162 2.66 -5.69 6.04
CA LEU A 162 3.41 -4.82 6.96
C LEU A 162 4.62 -5.54 7.55
N LEU A 163 4.46 -6.80 7.99
CA LEU A 163 5.58 -7.62 8.47
C LEU A 163 6.61 -7.88 7.37
N MET A 164 6.16 -8.16 6.16
CA MET A 164 7.03 -8.40 5.01
C MET A 164 7.84 -7.15 4.65
N TYR A 165 7.23 -5.97 4.59
CA TYR A 165 7.93 -4.71 4.35
C TYR A 165 8.91 -4.37 5.47
N ALA A 166 8.55 -4.66 6.73
CA ALA A 166 9.48 -4.49 7.85
C ALA A 166 10.72 -5.39 7.69
N ARG A 167 10.54 -6.64 7.28
CA ARG A 167 11.65 -7.59 7.01
C ARG A 167 12.52 -7.11 5.84
N LEU A 168 11.89 -6.73 4.72
CA LEU A 168 12.60 -6.29 3.53
C LEU A 168 13.43 -5.03 3.79
N ALA A 169 12.83 -4.06 4.50
CA ALA A 169 13.52 -2.86 4.94
C ALA A 169 14.79 -3.22 5.74
N LEU A 170 14.72 -4.17 6.68
CA LEU A 170 15.91 -4.59 7.45
C LEU A 170 17.01 -5.19 6.57
N THR A 171 16.65 -6.01 5.59
CA THR A 171 17.61 -6.58 4.62
C THR A 171 18.26 -5.48 3.79
N GLU A 172 17.48 -4.53 3.27
CA GLU A 172 18.01 -3.39 2.50
C GLU A 172 18.95 -2.54 3.36
N GLU A 173 18.58 -2.26 4.61
CA GLU A 173 19.47 -1.52 5.51
C GLU A 173 20.79 -2.25 5.75
N ALA A 174 20.80 -3.59 5.80
CA ALA A 174 22.03 -4.37 5.93
C ALA A 174 22.91 -4.23 4.68
N THR A 175 22.33 -4.41 3.49
CA THR A 175 23.05 -4.20 2.22
C THR A 175 23.58 -2.78 2.08
N MET A 176 22.82 -1.76 2.49
CA MET A 176 23.28 -0.38 2.45
C MET A 176 24.42 -0.10 3.45
N ARG A 177 24.41 -0.75 4.63
CA ARG A 177 25.55 -0.68 5.58
C ARG A 177 26.81 -1.30 4.98
N GLU A 178 26.69 -2.43 4.29
CA GLU A 178 27.82 -3.09 3.62
C GLU A 178 28.35 -2.25 2.46
N GLN A 179 27.47 -1.65 1.64
CA GLN A 179 27.87 -0.92 0.44
C GLN A 179 28.43 0.48 0.75
N PHE A 180 27.84 1.21 1.69
CA PHE A 180 28.15 2.63 1.93
C PHE A 180 28.80 2.90 3.30
N GLY A 181 28.93 1.89 4.15
CA GLY A 181 29.66 1.95 5.42
C GLY A 181 29.26 3.15 6.30
N GLN A 182 30.25 3.96 6.67
CA GLN A 182 30.08 5.08 7.60
C GLN A 182 29.08 6.12 7.10
N ALA A 183 29.03 6.39 5.79
CA ALA A 183 28.11 7.35 5.21
C ALA A 183 26.65 6.96 5.47
N TYR A 184 26.35 5.65 5.38
CA TYR A 184 25.03 5.12 5.70
C TYR A 184 24.74 5.14 7.21
N LEU A 185 25.71 4.80 8.05
CA LEU A 185 25.55 4.84 9.51
C LEU A 185 25.22 6.26 10.01
N ASP A 186 25.84 7.28 9.43
CA ASP A 186 25.56 8.68 9.79
C ASP A 186 24.22 9.18 9.25
N TYR A 187 23.77 8.63 8.12
CA TYR A 187 22.39 8.81 7.66
C TYR A 187 21.38 8.09 8.58
N GLU A 188 21.68 6.87 9.02
CA GLU A 188 20.83 6.06 9.88
C GLU A 188 20.53 6.73 11.23
N LYS A 189 21.53 7.40 11.82
CA LYS A 189 21.37 8.15 13.09
C LYS A 189 20.37 9.31 12.95
N ARG A 190 20.41 10.00 11.81
CA ARG A 190 19.63 11.22 11.57
C ARG A 190 18.21 10.90 11.13
N THR A 191 18.05 9.95 10.22
CA THR A 191 16.79 9.67 9.55
C THR A 191 16.11 8.41 10.11
N PRO A 192 14.87 8.48 10.64
CA PRO A 192 14.14 7.31 11.14
C PRO A 192 13.67 6.36 10.03
N ARG A 193 13.31 5.12 10.39
CA ARG A 193 12.99 4.06 9.42
C ARG A 193 11.65 4.26 8.69
N PHE A 194 10.56 4.50 9.44
CA PHE A 194 9.19 4.52 8.88
C PHE A 194 8.38 5.77 9.25
N PHE A 195 8.47 6.23 10.49
CA PHE A 195 7.76 7.41 10.94
C PHE A 195 8.71 8.60 11.01
N PRO A 196 8.36 9.76 10.42
CA PRO A 196 9.20 10.93 10.51
C PRO A 196 9.32 11.31 11.98
N LYS A 197 10.53 11.65 12.43
CA LYS A 197 10.70 12.27 13.75
C LYS A 197 9.89 13.57 13.66
N LEU A 198 8.88 13.72 14.50
CA LEU A 198 8.28 15.01 14.83
C LEU A 198 9.34 15.84 15.56
N SER A 199 10.44 16.15 14.87
CA SER A 199 11.45 17.06 15.37
C SER A 199 10.78 18.41 15.36
N ARG A 200 10.43 18.86 16.56
CA ARG A 200 9.95 20.20 16.87
C ARG A 200 10.69 21.16 15.96
N ARG A 201 9.96 21.83 15.08
CA ARG A 201 10.45 23.00 14.33
C ARG A 201 11.22 23.85 15.33
N ALA A 202 12.54 23.91 15.20
CA ALA A 202 13.26 25.01 15.80
C ALA A 202 12.66 26.25 15.14
N THR A 203 11.96 27.02 15.96
CA THR A 203 11.48 28.37 15.67
C THR A 203 12.55 29.11 14.89
N ALA A 204 12.24 29.45 13.63
CA ALA A 204 12.99 30.43 12.88
C ALA A 204 12.24 31.75 13.02
N HIS A 205 12.85 32.62 13.84
CA HIS A 205 12.72 34.08 13.96
C HIS A 205 11.33 34.73 13.94
#